data_AF-A0A951ZI23-F1
#
_entry.id   AF-A0A951ZI23-F1
#
_cell.length_a   1.000
_cell.length_b   1.000
_cell.length_c   1.000
_cell.angle_alpha   90.00
_cell.angle_beta   90.00
_cell.angle_gamma   90.00
#
_symmetry.space_group_name_H-M   'P 1'
#
loop_
_entity.id
_entity.type
_entity.pdbx_description
1 polymer ?
#
loop_
_entity_poly.entity_id
_entity_poly.type
_entity_poly.pdbx_seq_one_letter_code
_entity_poly.pdbx_strand_id
1 'polypeptide(L)'
;GAYDHLAEIAEAGIMCLKVEGRKKKPEYVATVTKGYREWLDRVARGEFRAPSFEETAPLVQIFSRGFTGGMYGGRAGREYITRTQPDNRGLELGVVRESRDGEIIVDVTLPVAVGDGLGFEPPGGGHTDTVGFAVQEVRAEQQRDGRWTQTLASRVRVAPGWRVFRTSDSTLLRQARASFSALSEAGRARRVRLDVRVFGAAGAPLKAVLMADGETTTERSDAPLTPATKRSLDAAQLREQLGRLGDTPFVLGDLDASGLAAGLFLPVSDLNHLRQRAVEELLQRRDWAHAAVLADRAERIATAVRVEASSGDPATSFTLAAEVFDLDDARAAARAGATEVVLDPFLRHPAPPRARVAALASELAESGATLRLRTPSVVRPEERRSLQPWLDLGPPLLSGHLGLVAELGDAKRDIVADYAVNCFNGHTARELFAMGARRITASVELTAEEIAQLVAPWNGAGFEIFLYGRPEGMNIEHCVLSAAFDREPTTCRDLCVQKHTNVELTDPTGYTFPVATDSACRNRLLHSRPVDGAQYLPRLWRAGVRSYRAVFNVRGDRVGDIVAAYRQMLAALAQGAPAPLDGVRTILGDEFTRGHFARAV
;
A
#
# COMPACT_ATOMS: atom_id res chain seq x y z
N GLY A 1 -23.14 -1.08 5.69
CA GLY A 1 -21.69 -0.93 5.55
C GLY A 1 -21.04 -0.61 6.90
N ALA A 2 -19.74 -0.32 6.96
CA ALA A 2 -19.08 0.02 8.23
C ALA A 2 -19.69 1.24 8.93
N TYR A 3 -20.29 2.16 8.17
CA TYR A 3 -21.01 3.32 8.68
C TYR A 3 -22.22 2.98 9.57
N ASP A 4 -22.77 1.75 9.50
CA ASP A 4 -23.88 1.31 10.36
C ASP A 4 -23.42 1.01 11.79
N HIS A 5 -22.12 0.77 11.99
CA HIS A 5 -21.52 0.32 13.25
C HIS A 5 -20.67 1.39 13.95
N LEU A 6 -20.75 2.66 13.54
CA LEU A 6 -19.86 3.71 14.05
C LEU A 6 -19.99 3.97 15.56
N ALA A 7 -21.19 3.85 16.12
CA ALA A 7 -21.39 3.94 17.58
C ALA A 7 -20.68 2.80 18.31
N GLU A 8 -20.90 1.54 17.90
CA GLU A 8 -20.25 0.36 18.48
C GLU A 8 -18.71 0.45 18.39
N ILE A 9 -18.19 0.93 17.25
CA ILE A 9 -16.76 1.14 17.04
C ILE A 9 -16.20 2.19 18.00
N ALA A 10 -16.91 3.30 18.22
CA ALA A 10 -16.50 4.34 19.14
C ALA A 10 -16.59 3.89 20.61
N GLU A 11 -17.65 3.15 20.98
CA GLU A 11 -17.82 2.56 22.32
C GLU A 11 -16.70 1.56 22.65
N ALA A 12 -16.18 0.85 21.65
CA ALA A 12 -15.00 -0.01 21.80
C ALA A 12 -13.68 0.75 22.02
N GLY A 13 -13.70 2.08 22.02
CA GLY A 13 -12.52 2.94 22.23
C GLY A 13 -11.65 3.13 20.99
N ILE A 14 -12.15 2.80 19.80
CA ILE A 14 -11.41 2.95 18.54
C ILE A 14 -11.44 4.41 18.10
N MET A 15 -10.27 5.02 17.99
CA MET A 15 -10.12 6.45 17.71
C MET A 15 -9.69 6.77 16.27
N CYS A 16 -9.41 5.75 15.45
CA CYS A 16 -8.91 5.93 14.09
C CYS A 16 -9.63 5.00 13.12
N LEU A 17 -10.18 5.56 12.05
CA LEU A 17 -10.74 4.83 10.92
C LEU A 17 -9.87 5.04 9.69
N LYS A 18 -9.52 3.94 9.01
CA LYS A 18 -8.82 4.00 7.74
C LYS A 18 -9.82 3.97 6.59
N VAL A 19 -9.71 4.95 5.70
CA VAL A 19 -10.39 4.94 4.39
C VAL A 19 -9.40 4.42 3.34
N GLU A 20 -9.76 3.35 2.63
CA GLU A 20 -8.92 2.78 1.56
C GLU A 20 -9.30 3.38 0.20
N GLY A 21 -8.35 4.09 -0.42
CA GLY A 21 -8.56 4.84 -1.65
C GLY A 21 -7.58 4.49 -2.78
N ARG A 22 -6.78 3.41 -2.67
CA ARG A 22 -5.79 3.05 -3.69
C ARG A 22 -6.45 2.92 -5.08
N LYS A 23 -5.86 3.61 -6.07
CA LYS A 23 -6.34 3.72 -7.47
C LYS A 23 -7.74 4.37 -7.61
N LYS A 24 -8.23 5.10 -6.61
CA LYS A 24 -9.48 5.88 -6.71
C LYS A 24 -9.20 7.32 -7.13
N LYS A 25 -10.19 7.95 -7.77
CA LYS A 25 -10.11 9.37 -8.16
C LYS A 25 -10.16 10.28 -6.91
N PRO A 26 -9.56 11.47 -6.92
CA PRO A 26 -9.61 12.40 -5.78
C PRO A 26 -11.04 12.70 -5.30
N GLU A 27 -12.00 12.78 -6.21
CA GLU A 27 -13.41 13.02 -5.92
C GLU A 27 -14.03 11.91 -5.05
N TYR A 28 -13.58 10.65 -5.21
CA TYR A 28 -13.98 9.53 -4.34
C TYR A 28 -13.50 9.75 -2.92
N VAL A 29 -12.21 10.08 -2.76
CA VAL A 29 -11.59 10.28 -1.44
C VAL A 29 -12.27 11.43 -0.71
N ALA A 30 -12.52 12.54 -1.40
CA ALA A 30 -13.21 13.69 -0.84
C ALA A 30 -14.63 13.34 -0.36
N THR A 31 -15.43 12.67 -1.19
CA THR A 31 -16.82 12.30 -0.86
C THR A 31 -16.88 11.33 0.33
N VAL A 32 -16.07 10.26 0.32
CA VAL A 32 -16.07 9.27 1.42
C VAL A 32 -15.58 9.91 2.72
N THR A 33 -14.50 10.69 2.66
CA THR A 33 -13.95 11.37 3.85
C THR A 33 -14.95 12.34 4.45
N LYS A 34 -15.64 13.14 3.60
CA LYS A 34 -16.69 14.05 4.05
C LYS A 34 -17.82 13.32 4.75
N GLY A 35 -18.36 12.26 4.14
CA GLY A 35 -19.45 11.47 4.73
C GLY A 35 -19.08 10.89 6.10
N TYR A 36 -17.93 10.22 6.20
CA TYR A 36 -17.47 9.68 7.48
C TYR A 36 -17.17 10.77 8.52
N ARG A 37 -16.63 11.94 8.11
CA ARG A 37 -16.40 13.05 9.04
C ARG A 37 -17.71 13.56 9.65
N GLU A 38 -18.73 13.76 8.82
CA GLU A 38 -20.06 14.19 9.29
C GLU A 38 -20.69 13.18 10.25
N TRP A 39 -20.56 11.88 9.98
CA TRP A 39 -21.10 10.84 10.85
C TRP A 39 -20.31 10.71 12.17
N LEU A 40 -18.98 10.83 12.12
CA LEU A 40 -18.15 10.86 13.31
C LEU A 40 -18.41 12.10 14.19
N ASP A 41 -18.73 13.25 13.59
CA ASP A 41 -19.15 14.45 14.35
C ASP A 41 -20.46 14.20 15.11
N ARG A 42 -21.39 13.42 14.55
CA ARG A 42 -22.62 13.00 15.25
C ARG A 42 -22.31 12.08 16.42
N VAL A 43 -21.41 11.10 16.21
CA VAL A 43 -20.95 10.21 17.29
C VAL A 43 -20.34 11.03 18.44
N ALA A 44 -19.47 11.99 18.11
CA ALA A 44 -18.82 12.84 19.11
C ALA A 44 -19.81 13.71 19.92
N ARG A 45 -20.98 14.03 19.36
CA ARG A 45 -22.05 14.77 20.05
C ARG A 45 -23.01 13.87 20.83
N GLY A 46 -22.87 12.54 20.74
CA GLY A 46 -23.83 11.59 21.33
C GLY A 46 -25.16 11.51 20.57
N GLU A 47 -25.20 11.97 19.32
CA GLU A 47 -26.41 12.07 18.49
C GLU A 47 -26.39 11.05 17.34
N PHE A 48 -25.70 9.91 17.53
CA PHE A 48 -25.52 8.98 16.44
C PHE A 48 -26.84 8.32 16.04
N ARG A 49 -27.20 8.50 14.77
CA ARG A 49 -28.15 7.66 14.04
C ARG A 49 -27.45 7.10 12.82
N ALA A 50 -27.80 5.88 12.45
CA ALA A 50 -27.33 5.30 11.20
C ALA A 50 -27.68 6.25 10.02
N PRO A 51 -26.75 6.47 9.08
CA PRO A 51 -27.00 7.29 7.91
C PRO A 51 -28.18 6.75 7.09
N SER A 52 -29.05 7.63 6.61
CA SER A 52 -30.15 7.24 5.72
C SER A 52 -29.62 6.82 4.34
N PHE A 53 -30.50 6.24 3.51
CA PHE A 53 -30.17 5.95 2.12
C PHE A 53 -29.69 7.21 1.37
N GLU A 54 -30.33 8.36 1.60
CA GLU A 54 -29.95 9.63 0.97
C GLU A 54 -28.56 10.10 1.39
N GLU A 55 -28.18 9.88 2.65
CA GLU A 55 -26.86 10.24 3.17
C GLU A 55 -25.76 9.30 2.66
N THR A 56 -26.10 8.05 2.34
CA THR A 56 -25.16 7.04 1.82
C THR A 56 -25.12 6.96 0.30
N ALA A 57 -26.14 7.46 -0.40
CA ALA A 57 -26.25 7.44 -1.86
C ALA A 57 -25.03 8.08 -2.56
N PRO A 58 -24.44 9.20 -2.09
CA PRO A 58 -23.22 9.73 -2.67
C PRO A 58 -22.05 8.73 -2.67
N LEU A 59 -21.93 7.91 -1.62
CA LEU A 59 -20.87 6.89 -1.54
C LEU A 59 -21.13 5.74 -2.53
N VAL A 60 -22.40 5.38 -2.75
CA VAL A 60 -22.79 4.38 -3.77
C VAL A 60 -22.44 4.89 -5.18
N GLN A 61 -22.75 6.16 -5.44
CA GLN A 61 -22.63 6.79 -6.76
C GLN A 61 -21.19 7.18 -7.15
N ILE A 62 -20.35 7.58 -6.18
CA ILE A 62 -18.99 8.05 -6.47
C ILE A 62 -18.03 6.92 -6.85
N PHE A 63 -18.29 5.69 -6.38
CA PHE A 63 -17.80 4.39 -6.88
C PHE A 63 -18.26 3.29 -5.91
N SER A 64 -19.12 2.34 -6.32
CA SER A 64 -19.42 1.17 -5.48
C SER A 64 -19.74 -0.09 -6.27
N ARG A 65 -19.49 -1.24 -5.64
CA ARG A 65 -19.88 -2.58 -6.13
C ARG A 65 -21.12 -3.09 -5.38
N GLY A 66 -21.93 -2.16 -4.86
CA GLY A 66 -22.76 -2.38 -3.67
C GLY A 66 -21.94 -2.29 -2.38
N PHE A 67 -22.60 -2.02 -1.25
CA PHE A 67 -22.00 -2.10 0.08
C PHE A 67 -22.33 -3.44 0.72
N THR A 68 -21.31 -4.13 1.22
CA THR A 68 -21.51 -5.23 2.18
C THR A 68 -21.28 -4.69 3.58
N GLY A 69 -21.82 -5.35 4.60
CA GLY A 69 -21.43 -5.13 6.00
C GLY A 69 -19.98 -5.56 6.28
N GLY A 70 -19.24 -6.02 5.28
CA GLY A 70 -17.96 -6.71 5.48
C GLY A 70 -18.15 -7.88 6.45
N MET A 71 -17.36 -7.89 7.51
CA MET A 71 -17.49 -8.85 8.62
C MET A 71 -18.05 -8.22 9.91
N TYR A 72 -18.52 -6.96 9.86
CA TYR A 72 -19.04 -6.27 11.05
C TYR A 72 -20.32 -6.93 11.59
N GLY A 73 -21.17 -7.46 10.71
CA GLY A 73 -22.36 -8.26 11.09
C GLY A 73 -22.08 -9.75 11.36
N GLY A 74 -20.81 -10.15 11.46
CA GLY A 74 -20.39 -11.54 11.58
C GLY A 74 -19.83 -12.14 10.29
N ARG A 75 -19.37 -13.39 10.39
CA ARG A 75 -18.67 -14.13 9.31
C ARG A 75 -19.51 -15.25 8.69
N ALA A 76 -20.75 -15.41 9.13
CA ALA A 76 -21.65 -16.43 8.62
C ALA A 76 -22.19 -16.00 7.24
N GLY A 77 -22.19 -16.92 6.28
CA GLY A 77 -22.80 -16.73 4.96
C GLY A 77 -21.81 -16.46 3.83
N ARG A 78 -22.36 -16.13 2.65
CA ARG A 78 -21.63 -16.00 1.37
C ARG A 78 -21.60 -14.57 0.83
N GLU A 79 -22.23 -13.64 1.54
CA GLU A 79 -22.64 -12.33 1.02
C GLU A 79 -21.57 -11.24 1.11
N TYR A 80 -20.41 -11.54 1.71
CA TYR A 80 -19.30 -10.58 1.80
C TYR A 80 -18.44 -10.49 0.52
N ILE A 81 -18.65 -11.38 -0.47
CA ILE A 81 -18.03 -11.29 -1.82
C ILE A 81 -19.11 -11.12 -2.90
N THR A 82 -19.00 -10.08 -3.71
CA THR A 82 -19.79 -9.92 -4.94
C THR A 82 -19.27 -10.88 -6.01
N ARG A 83 -20.06 -11.90 -6.36
CA ARG A 83 -19.67 -12.96 -7.30
C ARG A 83 -19.98 -12.65 -8.76
N THR A 84 -20.95 -11.78 -8.99
CA THR A 84 -21.48 -11.52 -10.33
C THR A 84 -20.72 -10.40 -11.04
N GLN A 85 -20.29 -9.33 -10.35
CA GLN A 85 -19.73 -8.16 -11.05
C GLN A 85 -18.52 -7.55 -10.30
N PRO A 86 -17.31 -7.57 -10.90
CA PRO A 86 -16.11 -6.98 -10.31
C PRO A 86 -15.98 -5.47 -10.53
N ASP A 87 -16.81 -4.84 -11.36
CA ASP A 87 -16.70 -3.43 -11.75
C ASP A 87 -17.77 -2.53 -11.11
N ASN A 88 -17.63 -1.21 -11.27
CA ASN A 88 -18.59 -0.23 -10.73
C ASN A 88 -19.96 -0.41 -11.40
N ARG A 89 -20.93 -0.96 -10.66
CA ARG A 89 -22.29 -1.18 -11.15
C ARG A 89 -23.09 0.13 -11.23
N GLY A 90 -22.73 1.12 -10.40
CA GLY A 90 -23.50 2.35 -10.26
C GLY A 90 -24.82 2.13 -9.50
N LEU A 91 -25.62 3.19 -9.39
CA LEU A 91 -26.93 3.16 -8.74
C LEU A 91 -28.02 2.80 -9.75
N GLU A 92 -28.79 1.75 -9.49
CA GLU A 92 -29.98 1.43 -10.31
C GLU A 92 -31.01 2.56 -10.19
N LEU A 93 -31.36 3.15 -11.33
CA LEU A 93 -32.31 4.24 -11.42
C LEU A 93 -33.71 3.75 -11.80
N GLY A 94 -33.79 2.74 -12.66
CA GLY A 94 -35.07 2.26 -13.19
C GLY A 94 -34.89 1.46 -14.48
N VAL A 95 -35.76 1.67 -15.47
CA VAL A 95 -35.82 0.86 -16.70
C VAL A 95 -35.96 1.72 -17.97
N VAL A 96 -35.51 1.16 -19.10
CA VAL A 96 -35.77 1.72 -20.42
C VAL A 96 -37.24 1.48 -20.77
N ARG A 97 -37.97 2.56 -21.01
CA ARG A 97 -39.38 2.49 -21.44
C ARG A 97 -39.46 2.27 -22.95
N GLU A 98 -38.69 3.03 -23.71
CA GLU A 98 -38.72 3.01 -25.16
C GLU A 98 -37.37 3.49 -25.73
N SER A 99 -36.98 3.02 -26.91
CA SER A 99 -35.83 3.54 -27.66
C SER A 99 -36.25 3.85 -29.08
N ARG A 100 -35.97 5.08 -29.52
CA ARG A 100 -36.29 5.63 -30.83
C ARG A 100 -35.01 6.04 -31.54
N ASP A 101 -35.11 6.46 -32.80
CA ASP A 101 -33.94 6.93 -33.53
C ASP A 101 -33.42 8.24 -32.92
N GLY A 102 -32.19 8.22 -32.40
CA GLY A 102 -31.57 9.38 -31.76
C GLY A 102 -31.98 9.63 -30.30
N GLU A 103 -32.86 8.82 -29.70
CA GLU A 103 -33.39 9.03 -28.35
C GLU A 103 -33.66 7.74 -27.58
N ILE A 104 -33.51 7.80 -26.25
CA ILE A 104 -33.95 6.77 -25.31
C ILE A 104 -34.85 7.42 -24.26
N ILE A 105 -36.00 6.82 -24.02
CA ILE A 105 -36.94 7.23 -22.97
C ILE A 105 -36.76 6.28 -21.78
N VAL A 106 -36.42 6.82 -20.62
CA VAL A 106 -36.19 6.07 -19.39
C VAL A 106 -37.20 6.45 -18.32
N ASP A 107 -37.65 5.48 -17.55
CA ASP A 107 -38.44 5.68 -16.33
C ASP A 107 -37.53 5.41 -15.13
N VAL A 108 -37.22 6.47 -14.37
CA VAL A 108 -36.20 6.47 -13.32
C VAL A 108 -36.72 7.07 -12.01
N THR A 109 -36.14 6.63 -10.89
CA THR A 109 -36.49 7.06 -9.54
C THR A 109 -35.77 8.35 -9.13
N LEU A 110 -34.61 8.64 -9.74
CA LEU A 110 -33.86 9.87 -9.54
C LEU A 110 -33.56 10.48 -10.92
N PRO A 111 -33.62 11.82 -11.06
CA PRO A 111 -33.40 12.47 -12.34
C PRO A 111 -31.95 12.25 -12.81
N VAL A 112 -31.79 12.11 -14.12
CA VAL A 112 -30.54 12.05 -14.84
C VAL A 112 -30.17 13.45 -15.31
N ALA A 113 -28.92 13.86 -15.12
CA ALA A 113 -28.39 15.15 -15.54
C ALA A 113 -27.44 15.02 -16.74
N VAL A 114 -27.27 16.12 -17.48
CA VAL A 114 -26.23 16.24 -18.51
C VAL A 114 -24.85 16.05 -17.86
N GLY A 115 -24.04 15.18 -18.45
CA GLY A 115 -22.73 14.77 -17.96
C GLY A 115 -22.74 13.48 -17.14
N ASP A 116 -23.91 12.96 -16.75
CA ASP A 116 -23.99 11.69 -16.02
C ASP A 116 -23.58 10.52 -16.91
N GLY A 117 -22.94 9.53 -16.30
CA GLY A 117 -22.63 8.25 -16.96
C GLY A 117 -23.77 7.27 -16.71
N LEU A 118 -24.34 6.71 -17.79
CA LEU A 118 -25.35 5.68 -17.70
C LEU A 118 -24.84 4.34 -18.23
N GLY A 119 -25.23 3.26 -17.56
CA GLY A 119 -25.08 1.87 -17.99
C GLY A 119 -26.45 1.21 -18.13
N PHE A 120 -26.57 0.28 -19.08
CA PHE A 120 -27.79 -0.43 -19.39
C PHE A 120 -27.51 -1.93 -19.41
N GLU A 121 -28.33 -2.70 -18.68
CA GLU A 121 -28.21 -4.16 -18.56
C GLU A 121 -29.52 -4.86 -19.00
N PRO A 122 -29.45 -6.00 -19.72
CA PRO A 122 -30.63 -6.76 -20.10
C PRO A 122 -31.35 -7.39 -18.88
N PRO A 123 -32.67 -7.61 -18.96
CA PRO A 123 -33.39 -8.40 -17.96
C PRO A 123 -32.81 -9.83 -17.91
N GLY A 124 -32.38 -10.28 -16.73
CA GLY A 124 -31.83 -11.64 -16.55
C GLY A 124 -30.31 -11.72 -16.32
N GLY A 125 -29.57 -10.61 -16.45
CA GLY A 125 -28.18 -10.50 -15.98
C GLY A 125 -27.17 -11.33 -16.79
N GLY A 126 -26.78 -10.82 -17.96
CA GLY A 126 -25.66 -11.34 -18.75
C GLY A 126 -24.63 -10.23 -19.01
N HIS A 127 -23.37 -10.47 -18.65
CA HIS A 127 -22.30 -9.45 -18.66
C HIS A 127 -21.78 -9.06 -20.05
N THR A 128 -22.09 -9.84 -21.08
CA THR A 128 -21.53 -9.61 -22.43
C THR A 128 -22.22 -8.52 -23.22
N ASP A 129 -23.40 -8.07 -22.78
CA ASP A 129 -24.29 -7.21 -23.57
C ASP A 129 -24.52 -5.83 -22.94
N THR A 130 -23.70 -5.41 -21.97
CA THR A 130 -23.90 -4.11 -21.31
C THR A 130 -23.52 -2.94 -22.23
N VAL A 131 -24.39 -1.93 -22.28
CA VAL A 131 -24.16 -0.71 -23.05
C VAL A 131 -24.01 0.47 -22.09
N GLY A 132 -23.09 1.40 -22.35
CA GLY A 132 -22.98 2.61 -21.53
C GLY A 132 -22.55 3.83 -22.32
N PHE A 133 -23.00 5.02 -21.88
CA PHE A 133 -22.62 6.30 -22.46
C PHE A 133 -22.79 7.45 -21.45
N ALA A 134 -22.13 8.58 -21.72
CA ALA A 134 -22.33 9.81 -20.97
C ALA A 134 -23.46 10.63 -21.59
N VAL A 135 -24.42 11.07 -20.78
CA VAL A 135 -25.57 11.87 -21.20
C VAL A 135 -25.09 13.23 -21.70
N GLN A 136 -25.36 13.52 -22.98
CA GLN A 136 -25.02 14.81 -23.60
C GLN A 136 -26.17 15.81 -23.54
N GLU A 137 -27.41 15.33 -23.57
CA GLU A 137 -28.62 16.15 -23.65
C GLU A 137 -29.81 15.40 -23.05
N VAL A 138 -30.63 16.12 -22.27
CA VAL A 138 -31.94 15.69 -21.79
C VAL A 138 -32.99 16.55 -22.51
N ARG A 139 -33.77 15.95 -23.41
CA ARG A 139 -34.67 16.66 -24.33
C ARG A 139 -36.04 16.95 -23.73
N ALA A 140 -36.52 16.07 -22.88
CA ALA A 140 -37.80 16.21 -22.19
C ALA A 140 -37.73 15.52 -20.84
N GLU A 141 -38.44 16.07 -19.86
CA GLU A 141 -38.61 15.48 -18.54
C GLU A 141 -40.05 15.67 -18.05
N GLN A 142 -40.58 14.63 -17.40
CA GLN A 142 -41.86 14.67 -16.72
C GLN A 142 -41.73 13.94 -15.38
N GLN A 143 -42.23 14.55 -14.31
CA GLN A 143 -42.27 13.93 -12.98
C GLN A 143 -43.71 13.58 -12.62
N ARG A 144 -43.94 12.34 -12.17
CA ARG A 144 -45.22 11.86 -11.66
C ARG A 144 -45.01 10.81 -10.58
N ASP A 145 -45.71 10.95 -9.46
CA ASP A 145 -45.67 10.01 -8.33
C ASP A 145 -44.24 9.69 -7.84
N GLY A 146 -43.37 10.70 -7.83
CA GLY A 146 -41.97 10.55 -7.40
C GLY A 146 -41.04 9.85 -8.41
N ARG A 147 -41.53 9.51 -9.61
CA ARG A 147 -40.72 8.98 -10.72
C ARG A 147 -40.59 9.99 -11.84
N TRP A 148 -39.51 9.86 -12.59
CA TRP A 148 -39.15 10.69 -13.73
C TRP A 148 -39.21 9.88 -15.01
N THR A 149 -39.92 10.39 -16.01
CA THR A 149 -39.78 9.94 -17.39
C THR A 149 -38.92 10.95 -18.12
N GLN A 150 -37.73 10.55 -18.58
CA GLN A 150 -36.79 11.45 -19.26
C GLN A 150 -36.42 10.92 -20.65
N THR A 151 -36.42 11.83 -21.63
CA THR A 151 -35.96 11.57 -23.00
C THR A 151 -34.51 12.02 -23.14
N LEU A 152 -33.60 11.07 -23.36
CA LEU A 152 -32.17 11.29 -23.46
C LEU A 152 -31.75 11.20 -24.93
N ALA A 153 -30.95 12.16 -25.41
CA ALA A 153 -30.35 12.03 -26.73
C ALA A 153 -29.32 10.90 -26.74
N SER A 154 -29.46 9.93 -27.64
CA SER A 154 -28.53 8.81 -27.75
C SER A 154 -28.47 8.28 -29.17
N ARG A 155 -27.24 7.95 -29.62
CA ARG A 155 -27.01 7.23 -30.88
C ARG A 155 -27.09 5.71 -30.71
N VAL A 156 -27.17 5.24 -29.46
CA VAL A 156 -27.21 3.83 -29.13
C VAL A 156 -28.66 3.41 -28.93
N ARG A 157 -29.05 2.26 -29.46
CA ARG A 157 -30.35 1.66 -29.18
C ARG A 157 -30.25 0.69 -28.03
N VAL A 158 -31.19 0.79 -27.10
CA VAL A 158 -31.30 -0.10 -25.94
C VAL A 158 -32.72 -0.63 -25.90
N ALA A 159 -32.90 -1.94 -25.77
CA ALA A 159 -34.24 -2.51 -25.85
C ALA A 159 -35.09 -2.12 -24.62
N PRO A 160 -36.42 -1.97 -24.79
CA PRO A 160 -37.33 -1.76 -23.66
C PRO A 160 -37.18 -2.83 -22.58
N GLY A 161 -37.35 -2.44 -21.32
CA GLY A 161 -37.22 -3.30 -20.14
C GLY A 161 -35.79 -3.46 -19.61
N TRP A 162 -34.77 -2.98 -20.32
CA TRP A 162 -33.40 -2.98 -19.81
C TRP A 162 -33.28 -2.08 -18.57
N ARG A 163 -32.48 -2.51 -17.60
CA ARG A 163 -32.25 -1.79 -16.35
C ARG A 163 -31.27 -0.65 -16.59
N VAL A 164 -31.55 0.51 -16.01
CA VAL A 164 -30.76 1.74 -16.14
C VAL A 164 -29.98 1.98 -14.86
N PHE A 165 -28.67 2.15 -14.98
CA PHE A 165 -27.76 2.41 -13.87
C PHE A 165 -27.02 3.73 -14.06
N ARG A 166 -26.87 4.52 -13.00
CA ARG A 166 -25.99 5.70 -12.98
C ARG A 166 -24.61 5.29 -12.54
N THR A 167 -23.68 5.19 -13.49
CA THR A 167 -22.28 4.80 -13.25
C THR A 167 -21.39 5.98 -12.84
N SER A 168 -21.80 7.22 -13.15
CA SER A 168 -21.19 8.43 -12.61
C SER A 168 -22.19 9.57 -12.49
N ASP A 169 -22.17 10.29 -11.37
CA ASP A 169 -22.98 11.48 -11.12
C ASP A 169 -22.13 12.74 -11.32
N SER A 170 -22.42 13.50 -12.36
CA SER A 170 -21.66 14.68 -12.76
C SER A 170 -21.72 15.82 -11.75
N THR A 171 -22.86 15.98 -11.07
CA THR A 171 -23.05 17.01 -10.06
C THR A 171 -22.27 16.69 -8.80
N LEU A 172 -22.32 15.43 -8.36
CA LEU A 172 -21.53 14.95 -7.24
C LEU A 172 -20.03 15.10 -7.50
N LEU A 173 -19.56 14.72 -8.70
CA LEU A 173 -18.15 14.88 -9.09
C LEU A 173 -17.70 16.35 -9.05
N ARG A 174 -18.53 17.27 -9.57
CA ARG A 174 -18.25 18.71 -9.56
C ARG A 174 -18.20 19.26 -8.14
N GLN A 175 -19.15 18.89 -7.28
CA GLN A 175 -19.17 19.31 -5.87
C GLN A 175 -17.96 18.78 -5.10
N ALA A 176 -17.62 17.50 -5.28
CA ALA A 176 -16.44 16.90 -4.70
C ALA A 176 -15.17 17.63 -5.16
N ARG A 177 -15.03 17.92 -6.46
CA ARG A 177 -13.89 18.68 -7.01
C ARG A 177 -13.75 20.06 -6.38
N ALA A 178 -14.85 20.80 -6.25
CA ALA A 178 -14.86 22.13 -5.66
C ALA A 178 -14.38 22.12 -4.19
N SER A 179 -14.64 21.04 -3.44
CA SER A 179 -14.23 20.94 -2.03
C SER A 179 -12.72 20.94 -1.81
N PHE A 180 -11.92 20.53 -2.80
CA PHE A 180 -10.46 20.45 -2.68
C PHE A 180 -9.70 21.25 -3.75
N SER A 181 -10.38 21.84 -4.75
CA SER A 181 -9.72 22.69 -5.73
C SER A 181 -9.09 23.92 -5.08
N ALA A 182 -9.74 24.54 -4.09
CA ALA A 182 -9.20 25.64 -3.30
C ALA A 182 -8.01 25.21 -2.41
N LEU A 183 -8.02 23.97 -1.91
CA LEU A 183 -6.90 23.40 -1.14
C LEU A 183 -5.66 23.19 -2.00
N SER A 184 -5.81 22.92 -3.29
CA SER A 184 -4.68 22.73 -4.20
C SER A 184 -3.83 24.00 -4.39
N GLU A 185 -4.42 25.19 -4.20
CA GLU A 185 -3.68 26.45 -4.18
C GLU A 185 -3.08 26.74 -2.81
N ALA A 186 -3.77 26.40 -1.72
CA ALA A 186 -3.25 26.58 -0.36
C ALA A 186 -2.16 25.56 0.03
N GLY A 187 -2.20 24.36 -0.57
CA GLY A 187 -1.27 23.24 -0.38
C GLY A 187 -0.11 23.21 -1.37
N ARG A 188 -0.16 24.00 -2.45
CA ARG A 188 1.02 24.34 -3.27
C ARG A 188 1.91 25.22 -2.39
N ALA A 189 2.99 24.61 -1.87
CA ALA A 189 4.08 25.23 -1.12
C ALA A 189 3.68 26.56 -0.47
N ARG A 190 3.19 26.52 0.79
CA ARG A 190 2.81 27.69 1.60
C ARG A 190 3.70 28.87 1.22
N ARG A 191 3.16 29.82 0.45
CA ARG A 191 3.98 30.91 -0.09
C ARG A 191 4.59 31.64 1.09
N VAL A 192 5.90 31.78 1.08
CA VAL A 192 6.67 32.39 2.16
C VAL A 192 6.59 33.90 1.99
N ARG A 193 6.09 34.59 3.02
CA ARG A 193 6.02 36.04 3.02
C ARG A 193 7.45 36.63 3.00
N LEU A 194 7.68 37.55 2.06
CA LEU A 194 8.94 38.28 1.87
C LEU A 194 8.71 39.76 2.17
N ASP A 195 9.18 40.22 3.32
CA ASP A 195 9.11 41.64 3.70
C ASP A 195 10.37 42.37 3.24
N VAL A 196 10.21 43.62 2.76
CA VAL A 196 11.32 44.39 2.19
C VAL A 196 11.40 45.77 2.82
N ARG A 197 12.61 46.19 3.20
CA ARG A 197 12.90 47.57 3.61
C ARG A 197 13.95 48.18 2.70
N VAL A 198 13.70 49.38 2.19
CA VAL A 198 14.64 50.09 1.31
C VAL A 198 15.16 51.37 1.94
N PHE A 199 16.43 51.66 1.70
CA PHE A 199 17.15 52.81 2.23
C PHE A 199 18.01 53.44 1.15
N GLY A 200 18.12 54.77 1.15
CA GLY A 200 19.05 55.44 0.25
C GLY A 200 18.91 56.96 0.20
N ALA A 201 19.99 57.60 -0.19
CA ALA A 201 20.09 59.05 -0.41
C ALA A 201 20.80 59.33 -1.74
N ALA A 202 20.69 60.55 -2.26
CA ALA A 202 21.33 60.95 -3.51
C ALA A 202 22.84 60.65 -3.46
N GLY A 203 23.36 60.03 -4.53
CA GLY A 203 24.76 59.66 -4.67
C GLY A 203 25.16 58.34 -4.01
N ALA A 204 24.28 57.73 -3.20
CA ALA A 204 24.52 56.42 -2.59
C ALA A 204 23.75 55.30 -3.31
N PRO A 205 24.24 54.05 -3.30
CA PRO A 205 23.46 52.89 -3.74
C PRO A 205 22.15 52.74 -2.97
N LEU A 206 21.12 52.22 -3.62
CA LEU A 206 19.90 51.74 -2.95
C LEU A 206 20.26 50.50 -2.15
N LYS A 207 20.01 50.53 -0.84
CA LYS A 207 20.14 49.36 0.03
C LYS A 207 18.77 48.75 0.24
N ALA A 208 18.62 47.45 -0.02
CA ALA A 208 17.40 46.70 0.27
C ALA A 208 17.70 45.60 1.28
N VAL A 209 16.88 45.52 2.32
CA VAL A 209 16.89 44.44 3.31
C VAL A 209 15.66 43.59 3.08
N LEU A 210 15.86 42.32 2.73
CA LEU A 210 14.77 41.37 2.43
C LEU A 210 14.75 40.29 3.50
N MET A 211 13.55 40.01 4.04
CA MET A 211 13.35 39.11 5.18
C MET A 211 12.29 38.08 4.84
N ALA A 212 12.61 36.80 5.02
CA ALA A 212 11.69 35.69 4.80
C ALA A 212 12.05 34.49 5.70
N ASP A 213 11.04 33.89 6.34
CA ASP A 213 11.18 32.65 7.14
C ASP A 213 12.32 32.70 8.20
N GLY A 214 12.49 33.86 8.85
CA GLY A 214 13.55 34.08 9.85
C GLY A 214 14.94 34.40 9.27
N GLU A 215 15.11 34.30 7.95
CA GLU A 215 16.33 34.68 7.24
C GLU A 215 16.29 36.15 6.79
N THR A 216 17.47 36.77 6.69
CA THR A 216 17.63 38.14 6.23
C THR A 216 18.83 38.26 5.28
N THR A 217 18.60 38.88 4.12
CA THR A 217 19.66 39.31 3.19
C THR A 217 19.63 40.83 3.02
N THR A 218 20.79 41.41 2.70
CA THR A 218 20.94 42.84 2.40
C THR A 218 21.69 43.00 1.09
N GLU A 219 21.01 43.55 0.10
CA GLU A 219 21.58 43.82 -1.22
C GLU A 219 21.71 45.33 -1.47
N ARG A 220 22.64 45.68 -2.35
CA ARG A 220 22.83 47.07 -2.81
C ARG A 220 22.72 47.14 -4.33
N SER A 221 22.16 48.23 -4.85
CA SER A 221 22.17 48.47 -6.29
C SER A 221 23.59 48.72 -6.79
N ASP A 222 23.84 48.43 -8.06
CA ASP A 222 25.15 48.66 -8.66
C ASP A 222 25.29 50.14 -9.06
N ALA A 223 24.22 50.74 -9.57
CA ALA A 223 24.14 52.18 -9.80
C ALA A 223 23.78 52.97 -8.51
N PRO A 224 24.32 54.21 -8.34
CA PRO A 224 23.89 55.11 -7.28
C PRO A 224 22.51 55.71 -7.57
N LEU A 225 21.80 56.08 -6.51
CA LEU A 225 20.55 56.85 -6.60
C LEU A 225 20.84 58.26 -7.09
N THR A 226 20.15 58.69 -8.14
CA THR A 226 20.31 60.03 -8.74
C THR A 226 19.03 60.85 -8.61
N PRO A 227 19.09 62.19 -8.58
CA PRO A 227 17.87 63.00 -8.63
C PRO A 227 17.04 62.69 -9.88
N ALA A 228 15.74 62.47 -9.69
CA ALA A 228 14.84 62.12 -10.78
C ALA A 228 14.57 63.32 -11.69
N THR A 229 14.82 63.15 -12.99
CA THR A 229 14.52 64.17 -14.02
C THR A 229 13.14 64.03 -14.66
N LYS A 230 12.52 62.84 -14.55
CA LYS A 230 11.15 62.56 -15.07
C LYS A 230 10.29 61.83 -14.06
N ARG A 231 10.70 60.64 -13.62
CA ARG A 231 9.95 59.79 -12.67
C ARG A 231 10.87 59.38 -11.53
N SER A 232 10.46 59.67 -10.30
CA SER A 232 11.14 59.19 -9.09
C SER A 232 10.67 57.78 -8.72
N LEU A 233 11.50 57.06 -7.96
CA LEU A 233 11.11 55.84 -7.28
C LEU A 233 9.96 56.15 -6.33
N ASP A 234 8.84 55.48 -6.56
CA ASP A 234 7.67 55.52 -5.71
C ASP A 234 7.39 54.13 -5.12
N ALA A 235 6.58 54.07 -4.07
CA ALA A 235 6.26 52.81 -3.39
C ALA A 235 5.56 51.80 -4.33
N ALA A 236 4.80 52.28 -5.31
CA ALA A 236 4.12 51.42 -6.28
C ALA A 236 5.11 50.74 -7.23
N GLN A 237 6.10 51.48 -7.74
CA GLN A 237 7.16 50.98 -8.59
C GLN A 237 8.06 49.99 -7.85
N LEU A 238 8.42 50.30 -6.61
CA LEU A 238 9.19 49.37 -5.76
C LEU A 238 8.42 48.08 -5.52
N ARG A 239 7.13 48.17 -5.19
CA ARG A 239 6.27 47.00 -4.97
C ARG A 239 6.11 46.17 -6.25
N GLU A 240 5.95 46.82 -7.39
CA GLU A 240 5.85 46.15 -8.68
C GLU A 240 7.14 45.41 -9.04
N GLN A 241 8.30 46.07 -8.98
CA GLN A 241 9.55 45.47 -9.44
C GLN A 241 10.09 44.42 -8.45
N LEU A 242 10.04 44.70 -7.15
CA LEU A 242 10.48 43.75 -6.11
C LEU A 242 9.49 42.59 -5.92
N GLY A 243 8.22 42.80 -6.30
CA GLY A 243 7.16 41.78 -6.21
C GLY A 243 7.10 40.80 -7.38
N ARG A 244 7.92 40.97 -8.43
CA ARG A 244 8.01 40.05 -9.58
C ARG A 244 8.76 38.76 -9.22
N LEU A 245 8.23 37.98 -8.30
CA LEU A 245 8.91 36.82 -7.70
C LEU A 245 8.74 35.50 -8.50
N GLY A 246 8.00 35.51 -9.61
CA GLY A 246 7.89 34.37 -10.54
C GLY A 246 7.46 33.05 -9.87
N ASP A 247 8.14 31.96 -10.22
CA ASP A 247 7.89 30.60 -9.71
C ASP A 247 8.58 30.32 -8.36
N THR A 248 9.15 31.35 -7.73
CA THR A 248 9.76 31.19 -6.40
C THR A 248 8.68 30.96 -5.34
N PRO A 249 9.02 30.32 -4.21
CA PRO A 249 8.08 30.12 -3.10
C PRO A 249 7.67 31.43 -2.41
N PHE A 250 8.25 32.58 -2.76
CA PHE A 250 8.04 33.84 -2.06
C PHE A 250 6.82 34.61 -2.56
N VAL A 251 6.20 35.37 -1.67
CA VAL A 251 5.19 36.39 -1.98
C VAL A 251 5.54 37.68 -1.26
N LEU A 252 5.49 38.81 -1.97
CA LEU A 252 5.83 40.10 -1.40
C LEU A 252 4.81 40.48 -0.31
N GLY A 253 5.31 40.67 0.91
CA GLY A 253 4.57 41.14 2.06
C GLY A 253 4.59 42.67 2.16
N ASP A 254 5.04 43.15 3.31
CA ASP A 254 5.17 44.58 3.60
C ASP A 254 6.41 45.14 2.90
N LEU A 255 6.26 46.36 2.38
CA LEU A 255 7.34 47.12 1.77
C LEU A 255 7.45 48.47 2.49
N ASP A 256 8.55 48.66 3.20
CA ASP A 256 8.87 49.90 3.90
C ASP A 256 9.92 50.71 3.12
N ALA A 257 9.51 51.86 2.62
CA ALA A 257 10.36 52.81 1.91
C ALA A 257 10.62 54.10 2.70
N SER A 258 10.30 54.13 4.00
CA SER A 258 10.50 55.32 4.85
C SER A 258 11.97 55.75 4.96
N GLY A 259 12.90 54.83 4.76
CA GLY A 259 14.34 55.09 4.73
C GLY A 259 14.90 55.60 3.39
N LEU A 260 14.06 55.76 2.36
CA LEU A 260 14.46 56.25 1.04
C LEU A 260 14.14 57.75 0.91
N ALA A 261 15.16 58.57 0.63
CA ALA A 261 14.96 60.00 0.40
C ALA A 261 14.12 60.26 -0.87
N ALA A 262 13.27 61.28 -0.82
CA ALA A 262 12.32 61.61 -1.88
C ALA A 262 13.01 62.12 -3.16
N GLY A 263 12.36 61.92 -4.31
CA GLY A 263 12.81 62.48 -5.59
C GLY A 263 14.02 61.78 -6.22
N LEU A 264 14.33 60.55 -5.82
CA LEU A 264 15.44 59.77 -6.34
C LEU A 264 15.02 58.80 -7.46
N PHE A 265 15.97 58.42 -8.31
CA PHE A 265 15.80 57.52 -9.45
C PHE A 265 16.85 56.41 -9.41
N LEU A 266 16.42 55.19 -9.75
CA LEU A 266 17.27 54.04 -10.03
C LEU A 266 16.73 53.32 -11.28
N PRO A 267 17.59 52.87 -12.20
CA PRO A 267 17.14 52.05 -13.34
C PRO A 267 16.41 50.78 -12.90
N VAL A 268 15.41 50.36 -13.68
CA VAL A 268 14.63 49.13 -13.40
C VAL A 268 15.51 47.88 -13.49
N SER A 269 16.54 47.89 -14.34
CA SER A 269 17.54 46.82 -14.42
C SER A 269 18.22 46.57 -13.08
N ASP A 270 18.63 47.63 -12.38
CA ASP A 270 19.27 47.52 -11.07
C ASP A 270 18.32 46.97 -10.01
N LEU A 271 17.05 47.38 -10.01
CA LEU A 271 16.03 46.79 -9.13
C LEU A 271 15.83 45.29 -9.39
N ASN A 272 15.88 44.89 -10.66
CA ASN A 272 15.77 43.48 -11.05
C ASN A 272 16.98 42.67 -10.61
N HIS A 273 18.21 43.17 -10.83
CA HIS A 273 19.43 42.50 -10.40
C HIS A 273 19.51 42.39 -8.88
N LEU A 274 19.17 43.46 -8.15
CA LEU A 274 19.09 43.47 -6.69
C LEU A 274 18.08 42.42 -6.19
N ARG A 275 16.87 42.37 -6.76
CA ARG A 275 15.87 41.35 -6.43
C ARG A 275 16.38 39.94 -6.70
N GLN A 276 16.97 39.71 -7.88
CA GLN A 276 17.43 38.39 -8.30
C GLN A 276 18.50 37.85 -7.34
N ARG A 277 19.51 38.65 -7.00
CA ARG A 277 20.56 38.28 -6.04
C ARG A 277 20.01 37.96 -4.66
N ALA A 278 19.16 38.85 -4.13
CA ALA A 278 18.55 38.65 -2.82
C ALA A 278 17.71 37.37 -2.76
N VAL A 279 16.91 37.11 -3.80
CA VAL A 279 16.05 35.93 -3.87
C VAL A 279 16.89 34.65 -4.02
N GLU A 280 17.94 34.67 -4.83
CA GLU A 280 18.87 33.55 -4.99
C GLU A 280 19.56 33.18 -3.66
N GLU A 281 20.04 34.18 -2.91
CA GLU A 281 20.66 33.95 -1.61
C GLU A 281 19.66 33.38 -0.59
N LEU A 282 18.43 33.93 -0.53
CA LEU A 282 17.39 33.40 0.36
C LEU A 282 16.97 31.97 -0.01
N LEU A 283 16.94 31.62 -1.30
CA LEU A 283 16.70 30.25 -1.75
C LEU A 283 17.81 29.31 -1.31
N GLN A 284 19.07 29.70 -1.50
CA GLN A 284 20.22 28.89 -1.10
C GLN A 284 20.23 28.62 0.41
N ARG A 285 19.96 29.64 1.23
CA ARG A 285 19.87 29.48 2.69
C ARG A 285 18.71 28.56 3.10
N ARG A 286 17.56 28.69 2.45
CA ARG A 286 16.40 27.80 2.66
C ARG A 286 16.73 26.35 2.31
N ASP A 287 17.44 26.11 1.21
CA ASP A 287 17.84 24.77 0.79
C ASP A 287 18.83 24.15 1.79
N TRP A 288 19.78 24.93 2.32
CA TRP A 288 20.67 24.48 3.39
C TRP A 288 19.93 24.16 4.70
N ALA A 289 19.00 25.02 5.12
CA ALA A 289 18.19 24.77 6.31
C ALA A 289 17.35 23.48 6.15
N HIS A 290 16.75 23.28 4.97
CA HIS A 290 16.02 22.06 4.66
C HIS A 290 16.92 20.83 4.67
N ALA A 291 18.12 20.91 4.06
CA ALA A 291 19.10 19.83 4.10
C ALA A 291 19.55 19.50 5.53
N ALA A 292 19.75 20.50 6.39
CA ALA A 292 20.09 20.31 7.80
C ALA A 292 18.97 19.57 8.56
N VAL A 293 17.70 19.94 8.34
CA VAL A 293 16.55 19.23 8.93
C VAL A 293 16.49 17.76 8.47
N LEU A 294 16.76 17.50 7.20
CA LEU A 294 16.81 16.14 6.67
C LEU A 294 17.98 15.34 7.26
N ALA A 295 19.15 15.96 7.43
CA ALA A 295 20.31 15.33 8.05
C ALA A 295 20.05 15.00 9.53
N ASP A 296 19.51 15.94 10.31
CA ASP A 296 19.11 15.72 11.71
C ASP A 296 18.07 14.59 11.83
N ARG A 297 17.10 14.56 10.91
CA ARG A 297 16.14 13.45 10.83
C ARG A 297 16.83 12.11 10.52
N ALA A 298 17.76 12.07 9.58
CA ALA A 298 18.50 10.86 9.24
C ALA A 298 19.34 10.36 10.43
N GLU A 299 19.99 11.27 11.16
CA GLU A 299 20.77 10.94 12.35
C GLU A 299 19.90 10.41 13.50
N ARG A 300 18.72 11.02 13.75
CA ARG A 300 17.76 10.49 14.72
C ARG A 300 17.28 9.08 14.36
N ILE A 301 17.03 8.83 13.07
CA ILE A 301 16.66 7.50 12.57
C ILE A 301 17.81 6.51 12.81
N ALA A 302 19.03 6.86 12.42
CA ALA A 302 20.20 6.00 12.59
C ALA A 302 20.48 5.70 14.07
N THR A 303 20.39 6.71 14.93
CA THR A 303 20.56 6.57 16.39
C THR A 303 19.52 5.64 16.98
N ALA A 304 18.26 5.75 16.56
CA ALA A 304 17.21 4.87 17.04
C ALA A 304 17.50 3.41 16.66
N VAL A 305 18.04 3.15 15.48
CA VAL A 305 18.31 1.78 14.99
C VAL A 305 19.69 1.26 15.44
N ARG A 306 20.48 2.07 16.15
CA ARG A 306 21.84 1.71 16.53
C ARG A 306 21.87 0.47 17.42
N VAL A 307 22.72 -0.47 17.04
CA VAL A 307 22.99 -1.70 17.78
C VAL A 307 24.45 -1.63 18.25
N GLU A 308 24.74 -2.22 19.41
CA GLU A 308 26.13 -2.44 19.80
C GLU A 308 26.81 -3.31 18.74
N ALA A 309 27.93 -2.84 18.19
CA ALA A 309 28.63 -3.54 17.14
C ALA A 309 29.15 -4.87 17.69
N SER A 310 28.68 -5.98 17.11
CA SER A 310 29.26 -7.29 17.33
C SER A 310 30.63 -7.34 16.65
N SER A 311 31.71 -7.34 17.43
CA SER A 311 33.11 -7.36 16.97
C SER A 311 33.59 -8.74 16.50
N GLY A 312 32.73 -9.54 15.87
CA GLY A 312 33.05 -10.88 15.39
C GLY A 312 33.52 -10.91 13.94
N ASP A 313 34.43 -11.82 13.62
CA ASP A 313 34.76 -12.14 12.24
C ASP A 313 33.49 -12.59 11.47
N PRO A 314 33.42 -12.37 10.15
CA PRO A 314 32.28 -12.81 9.35
C PRO A 314 32.07 -14.32 9.50
N ALA A 315 30.89 -14.72 10.00
CA ALA A 315 30.58 -16.14 10.16
C ALA A 315 30.68 -16.87 8.81
N THR A 316 31.38 -17.99 8.80
CA THR A 316 31.49 -18.88 7.62
C THR A 316 30.34 -19.90 7.58
N SER A 317 29.73 -20.18 8.73
CA SER A 317 28.52 -21.01 8.83
C SER A 317 27.30 -20.27 8.29
N PHE A 318 26.43 -21.00 7.61
CA PHE A 318 25.16 -20.48 7.09
C PHE A 318 23.99 -21.41 7.46
N THR A 319 22.79 -20.84 7.45
CA THR A 319 21.53 -21.57 7.53
C THR A 319 20.89 -21.61 6.15
N LEU A 320 20.62 -22.81 5.65
CA LEU A 320 19.73 -23.03 4.53
C LEU A 320 18.45 -23.67 5.08
N ALA A 321 17.39 -22.87 5.17
CA ALA A 321 16.08 -23.31 5.62
C ALA A 321 15.23 -23.74 4.42
N ALA A 322 14.60 -24.91 4.51
CA ALA A 322 13.59 -25.37 3.55
C ALA A 322 12.22 -25.38 4.23
N GLU A 323 11.32 -24.50 3.81
CA GLU A 323 9.94 -24.47 4.28
C GLU A 323 9.07 -25.39 3.42
N VAL A 324 8.40 -26.35 4.05
CA VAL A 324 7.60 -27.40 3.42
C VAL A 324 6.31 -27.62 4.20
N PHE A 325 5.33 -28.27 3.60
CA PHE A 325 4.08 -28.66 4.28
C PHE A 325 3.88 -30.17 4.38
N ASP A 326 4.73 -30.96 3.74
CA ASP A 326 4.69 -32.42 3.72
C ASP A 326 5.91 -33.02 4.44
N LEU A 327 5.72 -34.17 5.10
CA LEU A 327 6.77 -34.82 5.90
C LEU A 327 7.84 -35.50 5.03
N ASP A 328 7.49 -35.96 3.84
CA ASP A 328 8.46 -36.59 2.93
C ASP A 328 9.30 -35.53 2.23
N ASP A 329 8.71 -34.39 1.89
CA ASP A 329 9.44 -33.21 1.42
C ASP A 329 10.40 -32.67 2.49
N ALA A 330 10.00 -32.68 3.77
CA ALA A 330 10.89 -32.33 4.88
C ALA A 330 12.14 -33.21 4.93
N ARG A 331 11.96 -34.52 4.78
CA ARG A 331 13.09 -35.48 4.72
C ARG A 331 13.92 -35.30 3.46
N ALA A 332 13.29 -35.02 2.31
CA ALA A 332 13.98 -34.78 1.05
C ALA A 332 14.87 -33.53 1.14
N ALA A 333 14.36 -32.45 1.72
CA ALA A 333 15.13 -31.22 1.96
C ALA A 333 16.35 -31.47 2.86
N ALA A 334 16.17 -32.18 3.97
CA ALA A 334 17.25 -32.51 4.89
C ALA A 334 18.35 -33.34 4.20
N ARG A 335 17.97 -34.39 3.45
CA ARG A 335 18.92 -35.20 2.66
C ARG A 335 19.66 -34.39 1.59
N ALA A 336 19.02 -33.37 1.03
CA ALA A 336 19.62 -32.46 0.05
C ALA A 336 20.55 -31.40 0.67
N GLY A 337 20.65 -31.34 2.00
CA GLY A 337 21.59 -30.47 2.72
C GLY A 337 20.99 -29.20 3.32
N ALA A 338 19.67 -29.13 3.50
CA ALA A 338 19.05 -28.11 4.35
C ALA A 338 19.53 -28.29 5.81
N THR A 339 19.94 -27.20 6.44
CA THR A 339 20.37 -27.20 7.86
C THR A 339 19.18 -27.00 8.81
N GLU A 340 18.09 -26.45 8.29
CA GLU A 340 16.85 -26.21 9.02
C GLU A 340 15.69 -26.59 8.09
N VAL A 341 14.68 -27.28 8.61
CA VAL A 341 13.44 -27.58 7.90
C VAL A 341 12.31 -26.89 8.64
N VAL A 342 11.59 -26.01 7.95
CA VAL A 342 10.41 -25.33 8.49
C VAL A 342 9.18 -26.08 8.02
N LEU A 343 8.46 -26.75 8.92
CA LEU A 343 7.19 -27.41 8.57
C LEU A 343 6.02 -26.46 8.82
N ASP A 344 5.18 -26.23 7.81
CA ASP A 344 3.87 -25.57 7.94
C ASP A 344 2.74 -26.61 7.97
N PRO A 345 2.35 -27.12 9.16
CA PRO A 345 1.23 -28.06 9.27
C PRO A 345 -0.13 -27.40 9.05
N PHE A 346 -0.19 -26.07 8.91
CA PHE A 346 -1.42 -25.29 8.78
C PHE A 346 -1.65 -24.80 7.34
N LEU A 347 -0.77 -25.11 6.39
CA LEU A 347 -0.94 -24.69 5.01
C LEU A 347 -2.13 -25.40 4.34
N ARG A 348 -2.30 -26.70 4.61
CA ARG A 348 -3.31 -27.54 3.96
C ARG A 348 -4.07 -28.40 4.97
N HIS A 349 -5.35 -28.62 4.70
CA HIS A 349 -6.18 -29.59 5.39
C HIS A 349 -6.00 -30.99 4.77
N PRO A 350 -5.93 -32.07 5.58
CA PRO A 350 -5.75 -32.06 7.04
C PRO A 350 -4.30 -31.77 7.44
N ALA A 351 -4.13 -31.24 8.64
CA ALA A 351 -2.80 -31.14 9.25
C ALA A 351 -2.23 -32.55 9.52
N PRO A 352 -0.91 -32.75 9.43
CA PRO A 352 -0.29 -34.04 9.71
C PRO A 352 -0.48 -34.46 11.18
N PRO A 353 -0.49 -35.77 11.49
CA PRO A 353 -0.55 -36.22 12.88
C PRO A 353 0.65 -35.70 13.69
N ARG A 354 0.39 -35.03 14.82
CA ARG A 354 1.43 -34.45 15.70
C ARG A 354 2.50 -35.46 16.14
N ALA A 355 2.12 -36.72 16.37
CA ALA A 355 3.08 -37.79 16.70
C ALA A 355 4.11 -38.02 15.58
N ARG A 356 3.70 -37.93 14.31
CA ARG A 356 4.63 -38.04 13.17
C ARG A 356 5.53 -36.81 13.04
N VAL A 357 5.04 -35.63 13.42
CA VAL A 357 5.84 -34.40 13.46
C VAL A 357 6.89 -34.48 14.56
N ALA A 358 6.55 -35.00 15.74
CA ALA A 358 7.52 -35.25 16.82
C ALA A 358 8.58 -36.29 16.41
N ALA A 359 8.19 -37.36 15.72
CA ALA A 359 9.13 -38.34 15.16
C ALA A 359 10.07 -37.68 14.14
N LEU A 360 9.54 -36.88 13.21
CA LEU A 360 10.33 -36.12 12.24
C LEU A 360 11.37 -35.22 12.93
N ALA A 361 11.01 -34.54 14.03
CA ALA A 361 11.96 -33.71 14.77
C ALA A 361 13.18 -34.51 15.24
N SER A 362 12.96 -35.73 15.70
CA SER A 362 14.03 -36.64 16.15
C SER A 362 14.87 -37.13 14.96
N GLU A 363 14.21 -37.57 13.88
CA GLU A 363 14.86 -38.01 12.64
C GLU A 363 15.78 -36.91 12.06
N LEU A 364 15.30 -35.66 12.02
CA LEU A 364 16.08 -34.54 11.49
C LEU A 364 17.28 -34.20 12.38
N ALA A 365 17.10 -34.24 13.71
CA ALA A 365 18.19 -33.99 14.65
C ALA A 365 19.34 -34.99 14.48
N GLU A 366 19.04 -36.27 14.25
CA GLU A 366 20.04 -37.31 13.94
C GLU A 366 20.82 -37.03 12.64
N SER A 367 20.17 -36.39 11.66
CA SER A 367 20.79 -35.97 10.40
C SER A 367 21.52 -34.61 10.47
N GLY A 368 21.53 -33.95 11.63
CA GLY A 368 22.15 -32.64 11.82
C GLY A 368 21.30 -31.46 11.32
N ALA A 369 20.01 -31.68 11.06
CA ALA A 369 19.06 -30.65 10.66
C ALA A 369 18.09 -30.32 11.81
N THR A 370 17.72 -29.04 11.94
CA THR A 370 16.73 -28.62 12.96
C THR A 370 15.33 -28.58 12.35
N LEU A 371 14.33 -29.16 13.03
CA LEU A 371 12.93 -28.91 12.70
C LEU A 371 12.47 -27.60 13.35
N ARG A 372 11.83 -26.73 12.58
CA ARG A 372 11.08 -25.55 13.05
C ARG A 372 9.63 -25.68 12.63
N LEU A 373 8.69 -25.25 13.47
CA LEU A 373 7.26 -25.24 13.12
C LEU A 373 6.80 -23.83 12.76
N ARG A 374 6.16 -23.67 11.60
CA ARG A 374 5.48 -22.44 11.22
C ARG A 374 4.09 -22.39 11.87
N THR A 375 3.77 -21.31 12.55
CA THR A 375 2.41 -21.05 13.07
C THR A 375 1.54 -20.43 11.97
N PRO A 376 0.20 -20.46 12.08
CA PRO A 376 -0.66 -19.71 11.17
C PRO A 376 -0.34 -18.21 11.19
N SER A 377 -0.42 -17.55 10.03
CA SER A 377 -0.24 -16.09 9.92
C SER A 377 -1.44 -15.31 10.51
N VAL A 378 -2.59 -15.96 10.65
CA VAL A 378 -3.81 -15.41 11.25
C VAL A 378 -4.28 -16.36 12.33
N VAL A 379 -4.38 -15.87 13.57
CA VAL A 379 -4.91 -16.63 14.71
C VAL A 379 -5.92 -15.77 15.44
N ARG A 380 -7.16 -16.22 15.47
CA ARG A 380 -8.23 -15.54 16.22
C ARG A 380 -8.22 -15.97 17.69
N PRO A 381 -8.78 -15.17 18.62
CA PRO A 381 -8.86 -15.53 20.04
C PRO A 381 -9.46 -16.93 20.27
N GLU A 382 -10.52 -17.29 19.54
CA GLU A 382 -11.16 -18.60 19.61
C GLU A 382 -10.30 -19.76 19.07
N GLU A 383 -9.34 -19.46 18.18
CA GLU A 383 -8.43 -20.44 17.58
C GLU A 383 -7.15 -20.62 18.40
N ARG A 384 -6.80 -19.67 19.27
CA ARG A 384 -5.55 -19.72 20.04
C ARG A 384 -5.43 -21.02 20.84
N ARG A 385 -6.53 -21.55 21.37
CA ARG A 385 -6.53 -22.81 22.14
C ARG A 385 -6.15 -24.03 21.30
N SER A 386 -6.54 -24.08 20.02
CA SER A 386 -6.21 -25.21 19.13
C SER A 386 -4.74 -25.24 18.72
N LEU A 387 -4.03 -24.11 18.86
CA LEU A 387 -2.60 -23.99 18.59
C LEU A 387 -1.74 -24.58 19.73
N GLN A 388 -2.21 -24.55 20.98
CA GLN A 388 -1.43 -24.96 22.15
C GLN A 388 -0.78 -26.35 22.00
N PRO A 389 -1.51 -27.39 21.55
CA PRO A 389 -0.93 -28.73 21.45
C PRO A 389 0.14 -28.87 20.35
N TRP A 390 0.30 -27.87 19.47
CA TRP A 390 1.41 -27.76 18.53
C TRP A 390 2.62 -27.05 19.14
N LEU A 391 2.39 -26.02 19.95
CA LEU A 391 3.43 -25.30 20.68
C LEU A 391 4.11 -26.19 21.74
N ASP A 392 3.33 -27.09 22.35
CA ASP A 392 3.78 -28.05 23.35
C ASP A 392 4.71 -29.13 22.77
N LEU A 393 4.80 -29.28 21.45
CA LEU A 393 5.75 -30.21 20.82
C LEU A 393 7.21 -29.84 21.14
N GLY A 394 7.50 -28.54 21.34
CA GLY A 394 8.83 -28.07 21.74
C GLY A 394 9.81 -27.63 20.66
N PRO A 395 9.63 -27.85 19.33
CA PRO A 395 10.55 -27.28 18.34
C PRO A 395 10.60 -25.74 18.39
N PRO A 396 11.68 -25.15 17.85
CA PRO A 396 11.71 -23.76 17.44
C PRO A 396 10.52 -23.39 16.55
N LEU A 397 10.15 -22.10 16.54
CA LEU A 397 8.95 -21.59 15.91
C LEU A 397 9.26 -20.51 14.86
N LEU A 398 8.43 -20.44 13.83
CA LEU A 398 8.39 -19.34 12.85
C LEU A 398 6.96 -18.77 12.88
N SER A 399 6.80 -17.46 13.00
CA SER A 399 5.46 -16.85 13.00
C SER A 399 5.36 -15.61 12.14
N GLY A 400 4.34 -15.60 11.27
CA GLY A 400 3.86 -14.40 10.57
C GLY A 400 2.87 -13.57 11.37
N HIS A 401 2.54 -13.99 12.59
CA HIS A 401 1.57 -13.31 13.45
C HIS A 401 2.31 -12.51 14.54
N LEU A 402 2.28 -11.18 14.44
CA LEU A 402 3.02 -10.28 15.35
C LEU A 402 2.73 -10.54 16.84
N GLY A 403 1.48 -10.80 17.19
CA GLY A 403 1.11 -11.11 18.58
C GLY A 403 1.72 -12.42 19.09
N LEU A 404 1.93 -13.41 18.21
CA LEU A 404 2.58 -14.66 18.60
C LEU A 404 4.11 -14.47 18.71
N VAL A 405 4.70 -13.62 17.87
CA VAL A 405 6.12 -13.25 18.01
C VAL A 405 6.36 -12.66 19.41
N ALA A 406 5.55 -11.69 19.82
CA ALA A 406 5.66 -11.08 21.14
C ALA A 406 5.38 -12.06 22.29
N GLU A 407 4.28 -12.83 22.21
CA GLU A 407 3.90 -13.80 23.25
C GLU A 407 5.00 -14.86 23.47
N LEU A 408 5.49 -15.44 22.37
CA LEU A 408 6.50 -16.50 22.43
C LEU A 408 7.89 -15.97 22.77
N GLY A 409 8.20 -14.73 22.36
CA GLY A 409 9.43 -14.04 22.73
C GLY A 409 9.51 -13.71 24.22
N ASP A 410 8.40 -13.24 24.82
CA ASP A 410 8.29 -13.03 26.28
C ASP A 410 8.45 -14.35 27.04
N ALA A 411 7.87 -15.43 26.51
CA ALA A 411 8.07 -16.80 27.00
C ALA A 411 9.48 -17.37 26.71
N LYS A 412 10.40 -16.59 26.13
CA LYS A 412 11.78 -16.95 25.78
C LYS A 412 11.89 -18.20 24.88
N ARG A 413 10.89 -18.43 24.04
CA ARG A 413 10.92 -19.50 23.03
C ARG A 413 11.83 -19.08 21.88
N ASP A 414 12.44 -20.06 21.20
CA ASP A 414 13.16 -19.80 19.94
C ASP A 414 12.14 -19.45 18.84
N ILE A 415 11.93 -18.15 18.59
CA ILE A 415 10.96 -17.64 17.64
C ILE A 415 11.64 -16.81 16.55
N VAL A 416 11.29 -17.10 15.30
CA VAL A 416 11.63 -16.30 14.12
C VAL A 416 10.41 -15.52 13.67
N ALA A 417 10.58 -14.22 13.41
CA ALA A 417 9.56 -13.38 12.81
C ALA A 417 9.56 -13.58 11.30
N ASP A 418 8.46 -14.07 10.74
CA ASP A 418 8.34 -14.42 9.31
C ASP A 418 8.21 -13.19 8.39
N TYR A 419 8.41 -13.34 7.08
CA TYR A 419 8.27 -12.24 6.12
C TYR A 419 6.87 -11.59 6.18
N ALA A 420 5.85 -12.34 6.62
CA ALA A 420 4.48 -11.85 6.80
C ALA A 420 4.34 -10.78 7.91
N VAL A 421 5.31 -10.60 8.81
CA VAL A 421 5.33 -9.47 9.75
C VAL A 421 5.79 -8.15 9.11
N ASN A 422 6.19 -8.19 7.83
CA ASN A 422 6.53 -7.01 7.01
C ASN A 422 7.68 -6.17 7.58
N CYS A 423 8.83 -6.79 7.87
CA CYS A 423 10.03 -6.04 8.26
C CYS A 423 10.67 -5.34 7.04
N PHE A 424 10.35 -4.07 6.84
CA PHE A 424 10.85 -3.23 5.73
C PHE A 424 12.00 -2.29 6.09
N ASN A 425 12.16 -1.95 7.36
CA ASN A 425 13.13 -0.93 7.79
C ASN A 425 13.71 -1.28 9.17
N GLY A 426 14.81 -0.61 9.51
CA GLY A 426 15.55 -0.85 10.74
C GLY A 426 14.75 -0.58 12.03
N HIS A 427 13.77 0.31 12.02
CA HIS A 427 12.91 0.52 13.19
C HIS A 427 12.05 -0.71 13.45
N THR A 428 11.39 -1.24 12.42
CA THR A 428 10.61 -2.47 12.53
C THR A 428 11.48 -3.63 12.99
N ALA A 429 12.71 -3.75 12.45
CA ALA A 429 13.63 -4.80 12.88
C ALA A 429 13.97 -4.69 14.38
N ARG A 430 14.30 -3.49 14.86
CA ARG A 430 14.58 -3.24 16.28
C ARG A 430 13.40 -3.61 17.19
N GLU A 431 12.18 -3.22 16.82
CA GLU A 431 10.98 -3.58 17.60
C GLU A 431 10.74 -5.09 17.62
N LEU A 432 10.95 -5.79 16.50
CA LEU A 432 10.82 -7.26 16.45
C LEU A 432 11.87 -7.96 17.30
N PHE A 433 13.12 -7.49 17.30
CA PHE A 433 14.15 -8.00 18.21
C PHE A 433 13.79 -7.72 19.68
N ALA A 434 13.26 -6.53 19.99
CA ALA A 434 12.80 -6.18 21.33
C ALA A 434 11.63 -7.05 21.81
N MET A 435 10.77 -7.50 20.88
CA MET A 435 9.72 -8.48 21.15
C MET A 435 10.24 -9.91 21.38
N GLY A 436 11.55 -10.16 21.25
CA GLY A 436 12.17 -11.46 21.49
C GLY A 436 12.38 -12.32 20.25
N ALA A 437 12.19 -11.79 19.03
CA ALA A 437 12.55 -12.51 17.82
C ALA A 437 14.06 -12.81 17.78
N ARG A 438 14.43 -14.08 17.60
CA ARG A 438 15.84 -14.50 17.46
C ARG A 438 16.38 -14.25 16.05
N ARG A 439 15.51 -14.32 15.05
CA ARG A 439 15.79 -14.02 13.65
C ARG A 439 14.58 -13.34 13.02
N ILE A 440 14.80 -12.52 12.01
CA ILE A 440 13.76 -11.83 11.25
C ILE A 440 13.91 -12.18 9.78
N THR A 441 12.87 -12.69 9.15
CA THR A 441 12.82 -12.81 7.69
C THR A 441 12.48 -11.44 7.10
N ALA A 442 13.38 -10.88 6.30
CA ALA A 442 13.14 -9.58 5.66
C ALA A 442 11.93 -9.64 4.72
N SER A 443 11.25 -8.50 4.52
CA SER A 443 10.11 -8.42 3.60
C SER A 443 10.50 -8.85 2.17
N VAL A 444 9.62 -9.63 1.54
CA VAL A 444 9.75 -10.11 0.14
C VAL A 444 9.57 -8.99 -0.90
N GLU A 445 9.20 -7.79 -0.45
CA GLU A 445 9.05 -6.59 -1.29
C GLU A 445 10.32 -5.72 -1.33
N LEU A 446 11.35 -6.05 -0.56
CA LEU A 446 12.61 -5.31 -0.59
C LEU A 446 13.48 -5.73 -1.77
N THR A 447 14.14 -4.75 -2.37
CA THR A 447 15.24 -4.99 -3.30
C THR A 447 16.48 -5.51 -2.59
N ALA A 448 17.41 -6.13 -3.33
CA ALA A 448 18.70 -6.56 -2.75
C ALA A 448 19.50 -5.40 -2.15
N GLU A 449 19.26 -4.18 -2.62
CA GLU A 449 19.87 -2.96 -2.08
C GLU A 449 19.25 -2.54 -0.75
N GLU A 450 17.92 -2.51 -0.71
CA GLU A 450 17.18 -2.15 0.51
C GLU A 450 17.39 -3.20 1.59
N ILE A 451 17.53 -4.49 1.23
CA ILE A 451 17.95 -5.54 2.16
C ILE A 451 19.34 -5.23 2.72
N ALA A 452 20.32 -4.90 1.88
CA ALA A 452 21.67 -4.57 2.36
C ALA A 452 21.67 -3.36 3.31
N GLN A 453 20.84 -2.35 3.02
CA GLN A 453 20.66 -1.17 3.91
C GLN A 453 19.97 -1.55 5.22
N LEU A 454 18.92 -2.38 5.17
CA LEU A 454 18.18 -2.86 6.34
C LEU A 454 19.09 -3.60 7.32
N VAL A 455 19.93 -4.50 6.82
CA VAL A 455 20.71 -5.40 7.69
C VAL A 455 22.05 -4.81 8.12
N ALA A 456 22.49 -3.71 7.51
CA ALA A 456 23.79 -3.08 7.78
C ALA A 456 24.04 -2.79 9.27
N PRO A 457 23.08 -2.27 10.07
CA PRO A 457 23.30 -2.01 11.49
C PRO A 457 23.63 -3.27 12.32
N TRP A 458 23.26 -4.46 11.84
CA TRP A 458 23.53 -5.74 12.48
C TRP A 458 24.61 -6.56 11.75
N ASN A 459 25.24 -6.02 10.71
CA ASN A 459 26.14 -6.77 9.81
C ASN A 459 25.50 -8.10 9.32
N GLY A 460 24.20 -8.07 9.00
CA GLY A 460 23.45 -9.26 8.57
C GLY A 460 23.05 -10.25 9.68
N ALA A 461 23.54 -10.08 10.91
CA ALA A 461 23.22 -10.98 12.02
C ALA A 461 21.74 -10.89 12.42
N GLY A 462 21.11 -12.03 12.69
CA GLY A 462 19.69 -12.09 13.05
C GLY A 462 18.73 -11.88 11.87
N PHE A 463 19.20 -11.85 10.63
CA PHE A 463 18.34 -11.75 9.45
C PHE A 463 18.32 -13.03 8.61
N GLU A 464 17.15 -13.33 8.07
CA GLU A 464 16.90 -14.37 7.07
C GLU A 464 16.32 -13.76 5.79
N ILE A 465 16.70 -14.28 4.63
CA ILE A 465 16.18 -13.81 3.35
C ILE A 465 15.38 -14.91 2.68
N PHE A 466 14.14 -14.59 2.29
CA PHE A 466 13.35 -15.41 1.36
C PHE A 466 14.07 -15.44 0.01
N LEU A 467 14.66 -16.58 -0.33
CA LEU A 467 15.52 -16.73 -1.50
C LEU A 467 14.80 -17.41 -2.66
N TYR A 468 13.88 -18.31 -2.36
CA TYR A 468 13.13 -19.07 -3.36
C TYR A 468 11.72 -19.39 -2.89
N GLY A 469 10.79 -19.49 -3.84
CA GLY A 469 9.46 -20.03 -3.62
C GLY A 469 8.35 -19.07 -4.03
N ARG A 470 7.10 -19.43 -3.74
CA ARG A 470 5.94 -18.58 -4.02
C ARG A 470 5.50 -17.88 -2.73
N PRO A 471 5.73 -16.57 -2.56
CA PRO A 471 5.19 -15.87 -1.40
C PRO A 471 3.65 -15.96 -1.38
N GLU A 472 3.05 -15.84 -0.20
CA GLU A 472 1.60 -15.75 -0.06
C GLU A 472 1.14 -14.38 -0.59
N GLY A 473 0.30 -14.37 -1.64
CA GLY A 473 -0.22 -13.12 -2.22
C GLY A 473 -1.48 -12.61 -1.51
N MET A 474 -2.32 -13.53 -1.01
CA MET A 474 -3.55 -13.17 -0.29
C MET A 474 -3.97 -14.28 0.67
N ASN A 475 -4.43 -13.91 1.87
CA ASN A 475 -5.17 -14.80 2.76
C ASN A 475 -6.66 -14.44 2.69
N ILE A 476 -7.49 -15.43 2.39
CA ILE A 476 -8.89 -15.30 2.05
C ILE A 476 -9.70 -16.09 3.09
N GLU A 477 -10.54 -15.40 3.86
CA GLU A 477 -11.48 -16.04 4.81
C GLU A 477 -12.67 -16.74 4.11
N HIS A 478 -12.78 -16.57 2.78
CA HIS A 478 -13.68 -17.33 1.93
C HIS A 478 -12.99 -18.57 1.34
N CYS A 479 -13.60 -19.75 1.52
CA CYS A 479 -13.21 -20.95 0.80
C CYS A 479 -13.70 -20.91 -0.67
N VAL A 480 -12.79 -20.84 -1.64
CA VAL A 480 -13.07 -20.79 -3.08
C VAL A 480 -13.79 -22.04 -3.58
N LEU A 481 -13.55 -23.21 -2.98
CA LEU A 481 -14.26 -24.44 -3.31
C LEU A 481 -15.71 -24.41 -2.83
N SER A 482 -15.94 -23.92 -1.62
CA SER A 482 -17.28 -23.66 -1.10
C SER A 482 -18.03 -22.68 -2.02
N ALA A 483 -17.34 -21.65 -2.52
CA ALA A 483 -17.90 -20.70 -3.50
C ALA A 483 -18.26 -21.38 -4.82
N ALA A 484 -17.32 -22.13 -5.40
CA ALA A 484 -17.45 -22.72 -6.73
C ALA A 484 -18.50 -23.83 -6.80
N PHE A 485 -18.65 -24.61 -5.73
CA PHE A 485 -19.58 -25.75 -5.67
C PHE A 485 -20.86 -25.45 -4.90
N ASP A 486 -21.08 -24.18 -4.54
CA ASP A 486 -22.26 -23.71 -3.81
C ASP A 486 -22.53 -24.48 -2.49
N ARG A 487 -21.47 -24.81 -1.75
CA ARG A 487 -21.54 -25.55 -0.47
C ARG A 487 -21.14 -24.71 0.72
N GLU A 488 -21.72 -24.95 1.89
CA GLU A 488 -21.24 -24.34 3.13
C GLU A 488 -19.96 -25.05 3.60
N PRO A 489 -18.99 -24.35 4.22
CA PRO A 489 -17.80 -24.98 4.79
C PRO A 489 -18.15 -26.14 5.75
N THR A 490 -19.20 -25.98 6.57
CA THR A 490 -19.67 -26.99 7.53
C THR A 490 -20.29 -28.24 6.88
N THR A 491 -20.72 -28.16 5.63
CA THR A 491 -21.35 -29.27 4.90
C THR A 491 -20.58 -29.65 3.63
N CYS A 492 -19.37 -29.12 3.44
CA CYS A 492 -18.61 -29.29 2.21
C CYS A 492 -18.23 -30.76 1.94
N ARG A 493 -18.06 -31.58 3.01
CA ARG A 493 -17.54 -32.96 2.98
C ARG A 493 -16.09 -33.03 2.49
N ASP A 494 -15.25 -32.15 3.02
CA ASP A 494 -13.80 -32.11 2.78
C ASP A 494 -13.43 -32.13 1.30
N LEU A 495 -14.09 -31.29 0.49
CA LEU A 495 -13.82 -31.18 -0.96
C LEU A 495 -12.33 -30.99 -1.26
N CYS A 496 -11.63 -30.18 -0.45
CA CYS A 496 -10.20 -29.89 -0.58
C CYS A 496 -9.29 -31.11 -0.32
N VAL A 497 -9.82 -32.18 0.28
CA VAL A 497 -9.08 -33.42 0.60
C VAL A 497 -9.50 -34.53 -0.35
N GLN A 498 -10.80 -34.70 -0.58
CA GLN A 498 -11.34 -35.87 -1.26
C GLN A 498 -11.42 -35.73 -2.77
N LYS A 499 -11.61 -34.51 -3.28
CA LYS A 499 -11.91 -34.28 -4.70
C LYS A 499 -11.00 -33.27 -5.39
N HIS A 500 -10.64 -32.22 -4.68
CA HIS A 500 -9.92 -31.06 -5.21
C HIS A 500 -8.68 -30.80 -4.36
N THR A 501 -7.77 -31.76 -4.36
CA THR A 501 -6.52 -31.65 -3.60
C THR A 501 -5.65 -30.53 -4.15
N ASN A 502 -5.60 -30.33 -5.46
CA ASN A 502 -4.90 -29.22 -6.10
C ASN A 502 -5.91 -28.24 -6.71
N VAL A 503 -5.87 -26.97 -6.30
CA VAL A 503 -6.79 -25.91 -6.73
C VAL A 503 -5.97 -24.74 -7.21
N GLU A 504 -6.38 -24.15 -8.33
CA GLU A 504 -5.74 -22.97 -8.92
C GLU A 504 -6.81 -21.97 -9.36
N LEU A 505 -6.49 -20.69 -9.30
CA LEU A 505 -7.28 -19.62 -9.91
C LEU A 505 -6.55 -19.11 -11.14
N THR A 506 -7.25 -19.01 -12.27
CA THR A 506 -6.70 -18.45 -13.50
C THR A 506 -7.18 -17.03 -13.68
N ASP A 507 -6.26 -16.09 -13.90
CA ASP A 507 -6.61 -14.72 -14.23
C ASP A 507 -7.01 -14.56 -15.71
N PRO A 508 -7.62 -13.42 -16.11
CA PRO A 508 -8.03 -13.20 -17.51
C PRO A 508 -6.86 -13.18 -18.52
N THR A 509 -5.61 -13.04 -18.06
CA THR A 509 -4.42 -13.07 -18.89
C THR A 509 -3.80 -14.48 -19.00
N GLY A 510 -4.37 -15.47 -18.30
CA GLY A 510 -3.97 -16.87 -18.35
C GLY A 510 -2.97 -17.31 -17.27
N TYR A 511 -2.57 -16.44 -16.34
CA TYR A 511 -1.71 -16.89 -15.23
C TYR A 511 -2.53 -17.71 -14.22
N THR A 512 -1.97 -18.85 -13.80
CA THR A 512 -2.55 -19.73 -12.79
C THR A 512 -1.92 -19.47 -11.42
N PHE A 513 -2.75 -19.35 -10.39
CA PHE A 513 -2.36 -19.06 -9.02
C PHE A 513 -2.80 -20.21 -8.11
N PRO A 514 -1.86 -21.00 -7.56
CA PRO A 514 -2.21 -22.09 -6.67
C PRO A 514 -2.93 -21.61 -5.40
N VAL A 515 -3.87 -22.41 -4.93
CA VAL A 515 -4.62 -22.15 -3.69
C VAL A 515 -4.37 -23.27 -2.69
N ALA A 516 -3.99 -22.88 -1.47
CA ALA A 516 -3.90 -23.77 -0.33
C ALA A 516 -5.08 -23.56 0.62
N THR A 517 -5.79 -24.63 0.99
CA THR A 517 -6.95 -24.58 1.89
C THR A 517 -6.58 -25.14 3.25
N ASP A 518 -6.64 -24.33 4.30
CA ASP A 518 -6.35 -24.78 5.66
C ASP A 518 -7.55 -25.48 6.35
N SER A 519 -7.33 -25.97 7.57
CA SER A 519 -8.38 -26.69 8.33
C SER A 519 -9.49 -25.77 8.88
N ALA A 520 -9.32 -24.45 8.80
CA ALA A 520 -10.34 -23.46 9.12
C ALA A 520 -11.08 -22.97 7.86
N CYS A 521 -10.89 -23.64 6.71
CA CYS A 521 -11.42 -23.26 5.41
C CYS A 521 -10.96 -21.88 4.91
N ARG A 522 -9.83 -21.36 5.41
CA ARG A 522 -9.17 -20.20 4.82
C ARG A 522 -8.37 -20.63 3.60
N ASN A 523 -8.25 -19.72 2.65
CA ASN A 523 -7.49 -19.94 1.44
C ASN A 523 -6.29 -19.01 1.34
N ARG A 524 -5.12 -19.59 1.12
CA ARG A 524 -3.90 -18.85 0.79
C ARG A 524 -3.71 -18.90 -0.73
N LEU A 525 -3.81 -17.75 -1.38
CA LEU A 525 -3.52 -17.59 -2.80
C LEU A 525 -2.01 -17.39 -2.96
N LEU A 526 -1.36 -18.28 -3.68
CA LEU A 526 0.08 -18.28 -3.91
C LEU A 526 0.39 -17.63 -5.26
N HIS A 527 1.55 -16.97 -5.37
CA HIS A 527 2.00 -16.40 -6.64
C HIS A 527 2.10 -17.46 -7.74
N SER A 528 1.81 -17.06 -8.99
CA SER A 528 1.79 -17.97 -10.14
C SER A 528 3.15 -18.63 -10.43
N ARG A 529 4.23 -17.86 -10.28
CA ARG A 529 5.61 -18.33 -10.47
C ARG A 529 6.43 -18.18 -9.19
N PRO A 530 7.37 -19.09 -8.91
CA PRO A 530 8.30 -18.93 -7.81
C PRO A 530 9.24 -17.75 -8.07
N VAL A 531 9.60 -17.06 -7.00
CA VAL A 531 10.73 -16.14 -6.98
C VAL A 531 12.02 -16.96 -6.97
N ASP A 532 13.02 -16.52 -7.74
CA ASP A 532 14.40 -16.99 -7.68
C ASP A 532 15.35 -15.82 -7.40
N GLY A 533 16.01 -15.89 -6.24
CA GLY A 533 16.98 -14.92 -5.76
C GLY A 533 18.44 -15.31 -5.98
N ALA A 534 18.74 -16.45 -6.63
CA ALA A 534 20.10 -17.01 -6.72
C ALA A 534 21.15 -15.99 -7.21
N GLN A 535 20.84 -15.19 -8.23
CA GLN A 535 21.75 -14.19 -8.80
C GLN A 535 22.15 -13.08 -7.82
N TYR A 536 21.34 -12.84 -6.78
CA TYR A 536 21.59 -11.80 -5.78
C TYR A 536 22.32 -12.34 -4.55
N LEU A 537 22.48 -13.66 -4.45
CA LEU A 537 23.09 -14.34 -3.32
C LEU A 537 24.51 -13.81 -2.98
N PRO A 538 25.42 -13.57 -3.95
CA PRO A 538 26.73 -13.00 -3.63
C PRO A 538 26.67 -11.58 -3.02
N ARG A 539 25.69 -10.76 -3.42
CA ARG A 539 25.48 -9.42 -2.86
C ARG A 539 24.96 -9.51 -1.42
N LEU A 540 23.97 -10.38 -1.19
CA LEU A 540 23.41 -10.62 0.13
C LEU A 540 24.44 -11.21 1.10
N TRP A 541 25.28 -12.13 0.61
CA TRP A 541 26.40 -12.69 1.38
C TRP A 541 27.41 -11.61 1.79
N ARG A 542 27.76 -10.70 0.85
CA ARG A 542 28.64 -9.56 1.16
C ARG A 542 28.02 -8.56 2.15
N ALA A 543 26.69 -8.50 2.23
CA ALA A 543 25.98 -7.70 3.24
C ALA A 543 25.93 -8.37 4.64
N GLY A 544 26.60 -9.52 4.83
CA GLY A 544 26.71 -10.21 6.11
C GLY A 544 25.59 -11.21 6.40
N VAL A 545 24.57 -11.31 5.54
CA VAL A 545 23.47 -12.28 5.71
C VAL A 545 24.01 -13.71 5.63
N ARG A 546 23.58 -14.57 6.56
CA ARG A 546 23.96 -16.00 6.58
C ARG A 546 22.79 -16.96 6.70
N SER A 547 21.55 -16.47 6.75
CA SER A 547 20.36 -17.33 6.76
C SER A 547 19.49 -17.07 5.53
N TYR A 548 19.14 -18.14 4.82
CA TYR A 548 18.37 -18.08 3.58
C TYR A 548 17.28 -19.15 3.61
N ARG A 549 16.09 -18.80 3.12
CA ARG A 549 14.94 -19.71 3.12
C ARG A 549 14.39 -19.95 1.72
N ALA A 550 14.20 -21.21 1.39
CA ALA A 550 13.47 -21.66 0.21
C ALA A 550 12.11 -22.20 0.64
N VAL A 551 11.02 -21.75 0.01
CA VAL A 551 9.63 -22.07 0.37
C VAL A 551 8.98 -22.95 -0.70
N PHE A 552 8.55 -24.13 -0.29
CA PHE A 552 7.93 -25.16 -1.10
C PHE A 552 6.50 -25.39 -0.59
N ASN A 553 5.55 -24.69 -1.20
CA ASN A 553 4.16 -24.59 -0.74
C ASN A 553 3.14 -25.04 -1.80
N VAL A 554 3.63 -25.61 -2.90
CA VAL A 554 2.83 -26.23 -3.96
C VAL A 554 3.17 -27.72 -4.06
N ARG A 555 2.17 -28.55 -4.34
CA ARG A 555 2.40 -29.99 -4.54
C ARG A 555 3.23 -30.20 -5.80
N GLY A 556 4.22 -31.08 -5.71
CA GLY A 556 5.11 -31.40 -6.83
C GLY A 556 6.30 -30.45 -6.98
N ASP A 557 6.51 -29.51 -6.05
CA ASP A 557 7.73 -28.72 -6.01
C ASP A 557 8.97 -29.64 -5.95
N ARG A 558 10.03 -29.29 -6.70
CA ARG A 558 11.29 -30.07 -6.79
C ARG A 558 12.20 -29.82 -5.59
N VAL A 559 11.74 -30.16 -4.38
CA VAL A 559 12.38 -29.79 -3.11
C VAL A 559 13.86 -30.19 -3.06
N GLY A 560 14.18 -31.47 -3.30
CA GLY A 560 15.55 -31.97 -3.21
C GLY A 560 16.52 -31.29 -4.19
N ASP A 561 16.11 -31.13 -5.45
CA ASP A 561 16.94 -30.54 -6.50
C ASP A 561 17.27 -29.07 -6.20
N ILE A 562 16.26 -28.29 -5.82
CA ILE A 562 16.40 -26.86 -5.53
C ILE A 562 17.24 -26.64 -4.26
N VAL A 563 16.99 -27.41 -3.19
CA VAL A 563 17.78 -27.33 -1.95
C VAL A 563 19.24 -27.68 -2.23
N ALA A 564 19.51 -28.75 -2.99
CA ALA A 564 20.88 -29.16 -3.33
C ALA A 564 21.61 -28.07 -4.14
N ALA A 565 20.93 -27.44 -5.11
CA ALA A 565 21.51 -26.34 -5.89
C ALA A 565 21.88 -25.14 -4.99
N TYR A 566 20.98 -24.70 -4.11
CA TYR A 566 21.29 -23.62 -3.16
C TYR A 566 22.38 -23.99 -2.15
N ARG A 567 22.41 -25.25 -1.70
CA ARG A 567 23.46 -25.75 -0.82
C ARG A 567 24.84 -25.64 -1.46
N GLN A 568 24.96 -26.02 -2.73
CA GLN A 568 26.22 -25.89 -3.48
C GLN A 568 26.65 -24.43 -3.63
N MET A 569 25.72 -23.52 -3.96
CA MET A 569 26.01 -22.08 -4.06
C MET A 569 26.51 -21.49 -2.72
N LEU A 570 25.83 -21.80 -1.62
CA LEU A 570 26.20 -21.31 -0.29
C LEU A 570 27.53 -21.89 0.19
N ALA A 571 27.79 -23.18 -0.07
CA ALA A 571 29.06 -23.81 0.24
C ALA A 571 30.22 -23.17 -0.52
N ALA A 572 30.04 -22.84 -1.80
CA ALA A 572 31.04 -22.12 -2.60
C ALA A 572 31.34 -20.73 -2.01
N LEU A 573 30.30 -19.96 -1.65
CA LEU A 573 30.48 -18.64 -1.03
C LEU A 573 31.19 -18.73 0.33
N ALA A 574 30.86 -19.74 1.14
CA ALA A 574 31.51 -19.98 2.44
C ALA A 574 33.01 -20.30 2.29
N GLN A 575 33.41 -20.91 1.17
CA GLN A 575 34.79 -21.22 0.83
C GLN A 575 35.50 -20.08 0.08
N GLY A 576 34.83 -18.95 -0.19
CA GLY A 576 35.37 -17.85 -0.98
C GLY A 576 35.51 -18.17 -2.48
N ALA A 577 34.84 -19.23 -2.96
CA ALA A 577 34.84 -19.65 -4.36
C ALA A 577 33.65 -19.03 -5.14
N PRO A 578 33.76 -18.91 -6.48
CA PRO A 578 32.63 -18.52 -7.32
C PRO A 578 31.46 -19.50 -7.18
N ALA A 579 30.26 -18.99 -6.90
CA ALA A 579 29.06 -19.82 -6.77
C ALA A 579 28.39 -20.08 -8.13
N PRO A 580 27.90 -21.31 -8.39
CA PRO A 580 27.20 -21.64 -9.63
C PRO A 580 25.76 -21.11 -9.62
N LEU A 581 25.56 -19.82 -9.95
CA LEU A 581 24.29 -19.10 -9.77
C LEU A 581 23.14 -19.56 -10.68
N ASP A 582 23.43 -20.31 -11.74
CA ASP A 582 22.41 -20.75 -12.71
C ASP A 582 21.74 -22.09 -12.36
N GLY A 583 22.23 -22.82 -11.34
CA GLY A 583 21.76 -24.18 -11.03
C GLY A 583 20.25 -24.30 -10.82
N VAL A 584 19.63 -23.32 -10.15
CA VAL A 584 18.17 -23.26 -9.94
C VAL A 584 17.43 -22.92 -11.24
N ARG A 585 17.97 -22.03 -12.07
CA ARG A 585 17.35 -21.63 -13.34
C ARG A 585 17.39 -22.74 -14.37
N THR A 586 18.44 -23.56 -14.38
CA THR A 586 18.49 -24.77 -15.21
C THR A 586 17.37 -25.76 -14.86
N ILE A 587 16.95 -25.81 -13.59
CA ILE A 587 15.86 -26.66 -13.11
C ILE A 587 14.48 -26.11 -13.54
N LEU A 588 14.30 -24.78 -13.50
CA LEU A 588 13.02 -24.10 -13.72
C LEU A 588 12.77 -23.68 -15.18
N GLY A 589 13.81 -23.54 -15.99
CA GLY A 589 13.71 -22.88 -17.28
C GLY A 589 13.21 -21.43 -17.14
N ASP A 590 12.14 -21.07 -17.86
CA ASP A 590 11.53 -19.74 -17.85
C ASP A 590 10.41 -19.58 -16.80
N GLU A 591 10.16 -20.59 -15.98
CA GLU A 591 9.05 -20.63 -15.02
C GLU A 591 9.40 -19.99 -13.67
N PHE A 592 9.98 -18.79 -13.68
CA PHE A 592 10.30 -18.04 -12.46
C PHE A 592 10.09 -16.53 -12.62
N THR A 593 10.17 -15.82 -11.49
CA THR A 593 10.29 -14.36 -11.45
C THR A 593 11.48 -13.97 -10.57
N ARG A 594 12.03 -12.77 -10.77
CA ARG A 594 13.09 -12.22 -9.91
C ARG A 594 12.55 -11.62 -8.61
N GLY A 595 11.22 -11.60 -8.43
CA GLY A 595 10.58 -10.89 -7.32
C GLY A 595 10.98 -9.41 -7.30
N HIS A 596 11.08 -8.84 -6.10
CA HIS A 596 11.50 -7.45 -5.91
C HIS A 596 13.02 -7.27 -5.79
N PHE A 597 13.82 -8.34 -5.86
CA PHE A 597 15.28 -8.23 -5.70
C PHE A 597 15.94 -7.23 -6.66
N ALA A 598 15.37 -7.05 -7.84
CA ALA A 598 15.63 -5.92 -8.72
C ALA A 598 14.40 -5.00 -8.74
N ARG A 599 14.63 -3.67 -8.79
CA ARG A 599 13.56 -2.71 -9.09
C ARG A 599 12.92 -3.13 -10.40
N ALA A 600 11.59 -3.25 -10.41
CA ALA A 600 10.84 -3.31 -11.65
C ALA A 600 11.17 -2.02 -12.42
N VAL A 601 11.80 -2.15 -13.59
CA VAL A 601 12.07 -1.04 -14.52
C VAL A 601 10.76 -0.63 -15.16
#